data_AF-A0A4U8U2F5-F1
#
_entry.id   AF-A0A4U8U2F5-F1
#
_cell.length_a   1.000
_cell.length_b   1.000
_cell.length_c   1.000
_cell.angle_alpha   90.00
_cell.angle_beta   90.00
_cell.angle_gamma   90.00
#
_symmetry.space_group_name_H-M   'P 1'
#
loop_
_entity.id
_entity.type
_entity.pdbx_description
1 polymer ?
#
loop_
_entity_poly.entity_id
_entity_poly.type
_entity_poly.pdbx_seq_one_letter_code
_entity_poly.pdbx_strand_id
1 'polypeptide(L)'
;MFDSISGKYGIIETPIGNVECDVSYAWNHFRQNTYNKNRDNLKGGFFKTFKDPLFVVEQVKEGQKEPSVYFYKPFFDKDKNLMNLFGIGIQGHNVEFKTYYLDTNGSRIRQVLNNKSKILYMQEK
;
A
#
# COMPACT_ATOMS: atom_id res chain seq x y z
N MET A 1 2.48 -9.17 -9.45
CA MET A 1 2.77 -8.51 -10.74
C MET A 1 1.45 -7.89 -11.20
N PHE A 2 1.49 -6.94 -12.15
CA PHE A 2 0.27 -6.43 -12.77
C PHE A 2 -0.50 -7.57 -13.43
N ASP A 3 -1.83 -7.50 -13.38
CA ASP A 3 -2.73 -8.46 -14.00
C ASP A 3 -2.86 -8.20 -15.50
N SER A 4 -2.80 -6.93 -15.89
CA SER A 4 -2.69 -6.52 -17.29
C SER A 4 -1.98 -5.16 -17.42
N ILE A 5 -1.66 -4.76 -18.65
CA ILE A 5 -1.07 -3.47 -18.97
C ILE A 5 -1.93 -2.80 -20.05
N SER A 6 -2.27 -1.54 -19.84
CA SER A 6 -2.99 -0.69 -20.79
C SER A 6 -2.25 0.64 -20.95
N GLY A 7 -1.60 0.82 -22.10
CA GLY A 7 -0.72 1.97 -22.34
C GLY A 7 0.42 2.05 -21.32
N LYS A 8 0.50 3.16 -20.59
CA LYS A 8 1.50 3.38 -19.53
C LYS A 8 1.07 2.85 -18.15
N TYR A 9 -0.13 2.30 -18.05
CA TYR A 9 -0.72 1.87 -16.78
C TYR A 9 -0.67 0.34 -16.64
N GLY A 10 -0.23 -0.11 -15.48
CA GLY A 10 -0.39 -1.48 -15.02
C GLY A 10 -1.67 -1.57 -14.20
N ILE A 11 -2.49 -2.54 -14.52
CA ILE A 11 -3.77 -2.79 -13.85
C ILE A 11 -3.55 -3.88 -12.80
N ILE A 12 -4.05 -3.65 -11.59
CA ILE A 12 -4.03 -4.60 -10.49
C ILE A 12 -5.47 -4.83 -10.06
N GLU A 13 -5.90 -6.08 -10.09
CA GLU A 13 -7.19 -6.48 -9.55
C GLU A 13 -7.12 -6.49 -8.02
N THR A 14 -8.07 -5.82 -7.36
CA THR A 14 -8.12 -5.71 -5.90
C THR A 14 -9.53 -5.97 -5.37
N PRO A 15 -9.71 -6.23 -4.06
CA PRO A 15 -11.04 -6.42 -3.48
C PRO A 15 -11.99 -5.21 -3.59
N ILE A 16 -11.46 -4.01 -3.88
CA ILE A 16 -12.25 -2.80 -4.07
C ILE A 16 -12.41 -2.42 -5.55
N GLY A 17 -12.03 -3.31 -6.47
CA GLY A 17 -12.03 -3.09 -7.92
C GLY A 17 -10.63 -2.91 -8.51
N ASN A 18 -10.58 -2.55 -9.79
CA ASN A 18 -9.34 -2.37 -10.52
C ASN A 18 -8.62 -1.10 -10.07
N VAL A 19 -7.33 -1.24 -9.79
CA VAL A 19 -6.43 -0.14 -9.51
C VAL A 19 -5.49 0.04 -10.69
N GLU A 20 -5.41 1.26 -11.19
CA GLU A 20 -4.45 1.63 -12.22
C GLU A 20 -3.22 2.27 -11.59
N CYS A 21 -2.05 1.88 -12.08
CA CYS A 21 -0.77 2.35 -11.61
C CYS A 21 0.11 2.74 -12.80
N ASP A 22 0.69 3.93 -12.78
CA ASP A 22 1.74 4.29 -13.75
C ASP A 22 2.95 3.36 -13.56
N VAL A 23 3.28 2.58 -14.60
CA VAL A 23 4.30 1.52 -14.52
C VAL A 23 5.69 2.13 -14.29
N SER A 24 5.99 3.24 -14.98
CA SER A 24 7.27 3.93 -14.84
C SER A 24 7.41 4.53 -13.44
N TYR A 25 6.34 5.14 -12.93
CA TYR A 25 6.33 5.65 -11.56
C TYR A 25 6.56 4.54 -10.53
N ALA A 26 5.83 3.43 -10.63
CA ALA A 26 6.03 2.31 -9.71
C ALA A 26 7.45 1.76 -9.77
N TRP A 27 8.00 1.54 -10.98
CA TRP A 27 9.37 1.07 -11.14
C TRP A 27 10.39 2.02 -10.50
N ASN A 28 10.25 3.32 -10.75
CA ASN A 28 11.09 4.35 -10.14
C ASN A 28 10.93 4.34 -8.62
N HIS A 29 9.72 4.19 -8.11
CA HIS A 29 9.46 4.16 -6.68
C HIS A 29 10.14 2.98 -5.96
N PHE A 30 10.23 1.82 -6.60
CA PHE A 30 10.95 0.67 -6.03
C PHE A 30 12.48 0.78 -6.09
N ARG A 31 13.02 1.48 -7.09
CA ARG A 31 14.46 1.51 -7.35
C ARG A 31 15.16 2.81 -6.99
N GLN A 32 14.45 3.92 -7.05
CA GLN A 32 14.93 5.30 -6.86
C GLN A 32 14.09 6.01 -5.79
N ASN A 33 13.93 5.37 -4.63
CA ASN A 33 13.29 5.99 -3.46
C ASN A 33 14.23 6.97 -2.76
N THR A 34 13.71 7.74 -1.79
CA THR A 34 14.44 8.72 -0.96
C THR A 34 15.74 8.19 -0.34
N TYR A 35 15.90 6.87 -0.21
CA TYR A 35 17.08 6.23 0.35
C TYR A 35 17.93 5.50 -0.70
N ASN A 36 17.62 5.62 -1.99
CA ASN A 36 18.25 4.92 -3.12
C ASN A 36 18.47 3.41 -2.89
N LYS A 37 17.58 2.78 -2.12
CA LYS A 37 17.67 1.35 -1.85
C LYS A 37 16.92 0.56 -2.90
N ASN A 38 17.53 -0.49 -3.43
CA ASN A 38 16.82 -1.46 -4.25
C ASN A 38 15.79 -2.21 -3.40
N ARG A 39 14.50 -1.97 -3.66
CA ARG A 39 13.37 -2.64 -2.98
C ARG A 39 12.74 -3.73 -3.87
N ASP A 40 13.46 -4.24 -4.86
CA ASP A 40 12.95 -5.29 -5.76
C ASP A 40 12.52 -6.55 -4.99
N ASN A 41 13.21 -6.88 -3.91
CA ASN A 41 12.84 -7.98 -3.00
C ASN A 41 11.47 -7.76 -2.31
N LEU A 42 11.00 -6.52 -2.20
CA LEU A 42 9.70 -6.19 -1.60
C LEU A 42 8.55 -6.26 -2.61
N LYS A 43 8.83 -6.38 -3.91
CA LYS A 43 7.79 -6.41 -4.97
C LYS A 43 6.78 -7.53 -4.75
N GLY A 44 7.21 -8.70 -4.27
CA GLY A 44 6.31 -9.80 -3.94
C GLY A 44 5.29 -9.45 -2.85
N GLY A 45 5.77 -8.92 -1.72
CA GLY A 45 4.91 -8.43 -0.64
C GLY A 45 4.03 -7.27 -1.07
N PHE A 46 4.54 -6.44 -1.98
CA PHE A 46 3.81 -5.32 -2.55
C PHE A 46 2.58 -5.75 -3.34
N PHE A 47 2.75 -6.55 -4.38
CA PHE A 47 1.61 -6.98 -5.20
C PHE A 47 0.63 -7.85 -4.39
N LYS A 48 1.14 -8.63 -3.43
CA LYS A 48 0.28 -9.41 -2.53
C LYS A 48 -0.61 -8.52 -1.67
N THR A 49 -0.14 -7.34 -1.27
CA THR A 49 -0.91 -6.41 -0.43
C THR A 49 -2.08 -5.78 -1.17
N PHE A 50 -1.98 -5.55 -2.49
CA PHE A 50 -3.13 -5.11 -3.29
C PHE A 50 -4.18 -6.21 -3.46
N LYS A 51 -3.73 -7.44 -3.73
CA LYS A 51 -4.62 -8.56 -4.04
C LYS A 51 -5.29 -9.16 -2.81
N ASP A 52 -4.56 -9.22 -1.71
CA ASP A 52 -4.97 -9.87 -0.47
C ASP A 52 -4.61 -8.97 0.74
N PRO A 53 -5.20 -7.76 0.84
CA PRO A 53 -5.08 -6.92 2.02
C PRO A 53 -5.86 -7.52 3.20
N LEU A 54 -5.45 -7.22 4.42
CA LEU A 54 -6.29 -7.41 5.60
C LEU A 54 -7.41 -6.36 5.63
N PHE A 55 -7.10 -5.11 5.29
CA PHE A 55 -8.09 -4.05 5.17
C PHE A 55 -7.62 -2.95 4.21
N VAL A 56 -8.57 -2.19 3.69
CA VAL A 56 -8.35 -1.05 2.80
C VAL A 56 -9.07 0.16 3.35
N VAL A 57 -8.38 1.30 3.37
CA VAL A 57 -8.95 2.58 3.81
C VAL A 57 -8.78 3.66 2.76
N GLU A 58 -9.77 4.51 2.65
CA GLU A 58 -9.72 5.77 1.94
C GLU A 58 -9.41 6.88 2.94
N GLN A 59 -8.43 7.73 2.63
CA GLN A 59 -8.04 8.87 3.45
C GLN A 59 -8.12 10.15 2.64
N VAL A 60 -8.91 11.10 3.13
CA VAL A 60 -8.92 12.48 2.61
C VAL A 60 -8.03 13.33 3.52
N LYS A 61 -6.94 13.88 2.97
CA LYS A 61 -6.14 14.89 3.68
C LYS A 61 -6.58 16.29 3.26
N GLU A 62 -6.48 17.23 4.20
CA GLU A 62 -6.75 18.64 3.92
C GLU A 62 -5.80 19.15 2.83
N GLY A 63 -6.35 19.75 1.77
CA GLY A 63 -5.60 20.21 0.60
C GLY A 63 -5.39 19.16 -0.52
N GLN A 64 -5.78 17.90 -0.34
CA GLN A 64 -5.81 16.92 -1.44
C GLN A 64 -7.08 17.05 -2.27
N LYS A 65 -6.93 17.06 -3.60
CA LYS A 65 -8.06 17.05 -4.56
C LYS A 65 -8.71 15.67 -4.68
N GLU A 66 -7.93 14.61 -4.52
CA GLU A 66 -8.37 13.22 -4.62
C GLU A 66 -7.97 12.46 -3.35
N PRO A 67 -8.84 11.58 -2.84
CA PRO A 67 -8.52 10.75 -1.71
C PRO A 67 -7.36 9.81 -2.02
N SER A 68 -6.58 9.47 -1.01
CA SER A 68 -5.56 8.43 -1.09
C SER A 68 -6.15 7.11 -0.58
N VAL A 69 -5.99 6.03 -1.35
CA VAL A 69 -6.45 4.70 -0.94
C VAL A 69 -5.27 3.87 -0.47
N TYR A 70 -5.35 3.32 0.74
CA TYR A 70 -4.28 2.55 1.36
C TYR A 70 -4.70 1.10 1.64
N PHE A 71 -3.90 0.17 1.14
CA PHE A 71 -4.00 -1.27 1.32
C PHE A 71 -3.05 -1.71 2.42
N TYR A 72 -3.56 -2.47 3.39
CA TYR A 72 -2.78 -2.90 4.56
C TYR A 72 -2.75 -4.41 4.69
N LYS A 73 -1.55 -4.99 4.78
CA LYS A 73 -1.37 -6.44 4.99
C LYS A 73 -0.38 -6.72 6.11
N PRO A 74 -0.72 -7.51 7.14
CA PRO A 74 0.21 -7.91 8.17
C PRO A 74 1.23 -8.91 7.61
N PHE A 75 2.47 -8.83 8.09
CA PHE A 75 3.50 -9.83 7.85
C PHE A 75 4.29 -10.06 9.12
N PHE A 76 4.62 -11.32 9.38
CA PHE A 76 5.38 -11.71 10.55
C PHE A 76 6.86 -11.82 10.19
N ASP A 77 7.68 -10.98 10.81
CA ASP A 77 9.14 -11.08 10.76
C ASP A 77 9.57 -12.12 11.82
N LYS A 78 9.83 -13.35 11.36
CA LYS A 78 10.21 -14.48 12.22
C LYS A 78 11.52 -14.24 12.95
N ASP A 79 12.49 -13.60 12.29
CA ASP A 79 13.82 -13.38 12.84
C ASP A 79 13.77 -12.37 14.00
N LYS A 80 12.82 -11.43 13.94
CA LYS A 80 12.61 -10.44 14.99
C LYS A 80 11.46 -10.78 15.94
N ASN A 81 10.71 -11.85 15.68
CA ASN A 81 9.49 -12.22 16.39
C ASN A 81 8.46 -11.06 16.45
N LEU A 82 8.32 -10.31 15.35
CA LEU A 82 7.51 -9.09 15.30
C LEU A 82 6.46 -9.14 14.17
N MET A 83 5.23 -8.72 14.50
CA MET A 83 4.18 -8.43 13.52
C MET A 83 4.39 -7.02 12.95
N ASN A 84 4.55 -6.93 11.64
CA ASN A 84 4.64 -5.67 10.91
C ASN A 84 3.43 -5.48 9.99
N LEU A 85 3.16 -4.24 9.59
CA LEU A 85 2.07 -3.90 8.68
C LEU A 85 2.64 -3.31 7.38
N PHE A 86 2.39 -3.96 6.26
CA PHE A 86 2.76 -3.46 4.94
C PHE A 86 1.65 -2.54 4.45
N GLY A 87 1.97 -1.27 4.20
CA GLY A 87 1.03 -0.28 3.68
C GLY A 87 1.41 0.14 2.26
N ILE A 88 0.46 0.14 1.35
CA ILE A 88 0.63 0.71 0.01
C ILE A 88 -0.51 1.65 -0.28
N GLY A 89 -0.18 2.86 -0.72
CA GLY A 89 -1.12 3.86 -1.18
C GLY A 89 -1.22 3.91 -2.70
N ILE A 90 -2.37 4.37 -3.16
CA ILE A 90 -2.59 4.90 -4.50
C ILE A 90 -3.14 6.32 -4.32
N GLN A 91 -2.52 7.29 -4.99
CA GLN A 91 -3.03 8.65 -5.12
C GLN A 91 -3.08 9.00 -6.62
N GLY A 92 -4.28 9.15 -7.18
CA GLY A 92 -4.47 9.13 -8.63
C GLY A 92 -3.96 7.81 -9.21
N HIS A 93 -2.92 7.87 -10.05
CA HIS A 93 -2.26 6.69 -10.66
C HIS A 93 -0.87 6.42 -10.06
N ASN A 94 -0.46 7.19 -9.04
CA ASN A 94 0.85 7.08 -8.44
C ASN A 94 0.79 6.15 -7.22
N VAL A 95 1.67 5.15 -7.22
CA VAL A 95 1.86 4.27 -6.06
C VAL A 95 2.67 4.97 -4.99
N GLU A 96 2.15 5.00 -3.77
CA GLU A 96 2.87 5.43 -2.58
C GLU A 96 3.25 4.22 -1.73
N PHE A 97 4.54 3.89 -1.63
CA PHE A 97 4.95 2.88 -0.67
C PHE A 97 5.02 3.47 0.75
N LYS A 98 4.02 3.14 1.58
CA LYS A 98 4.04 3.45 3.01
C LYS A 98 4.55 2.24 3.79
N THR A 99 5.87 2.08 3.83
CA THR A 99 6.47 1.17 4.80
C THR A 99 6.18 1.65 6.23
N TYR A 100 5.20 1.04 6.87
CA TYR A 100 4.99 1.19 8.31
C TYR A 100 5.92 0.20 9.01
N TYR A 101 7.17 0.60 9.20
CA TYR A 101 8.08 -0.13 10.08
C TYR A 101 7.82 0.27 11.53
N LEU A 102 7.70 -0.77 12.37
CA LEU A 102 7.74 -0.76 13.83
C LEU A 102 6.68 0.14 14.50
N ASP A 103 5.47 -0.39 14.71
CA ASP A 103 4.56 0.18 15.70
C ASP A 103 4.93 -0.29 17.11
N THR A 104 6.13 0.07 17.59
CA THR A 104 6.60 -0.31 18.94
C THR A 104 5.67 0.17 20.05
N ASN A 105 4.87 1.21 19.77
CA ASN A 105 4.05 1.91 20.75
C ASN A 105 2.55 1.64 20.56
N GLY A 106 2.14 0.78 19.61
CA GLY A 106 0.74 0.47 19.30
C GLY A 106 -0.11 1.68 18.87
N SER A 107 0.51 2.79 18.50
CA SER A 107 -0.14 4.07 18.24
C SER A 107 -0.35 4.34 16.76
N ARG A 108 0.33 3.61 15.88
CA ARG A 108 0.33 3.84 14.43
C ARG A 108 -0.97 3.37 13.80
N ILE A 109 -1.47 2.19 14.19
CA ILE A 109 -2.80 1.72 13.76
C ILE A 109 -3.87 2.69 14.26
N ARG A 110 -3.77 3.15 15.51
CA ARG A 110 -4.67 4.18 16.06
C ARG A 110 -4.63 5.48 15.25
N GLN A 111 -3.47 5.93 14.79
CA GLN A 111 -3.37 7.11 13.91
C GLN A 111 -4.04 6.89 12.55
N VAL A 112 -3.90 5.70 11.95
CA VAL A 112 -4.59 5.37 10.69
C VAL A 112 -6.11 5.40 10.89
N LEU A 113 -6.60 4.88 12.02
CA LEU A 113 -8.03 4.87 12.35
C LEU A 113 -8.57 6.23 12.82
N ASN A 114 -7.72 7.08 13.43
CA ASN A 114 -8.11 8.41 13.94
C ASN A 114 -8.08 9.51 12.87
N ASN A 115 -7.32 9.33 11.80
CA ASN A 115 -7.54 10.13 10.59
C ASN A 115 -8.97 9.84 10.10
N LYS A 116 -9.63 10.81 9.45
CA LYS A 116 -10.97 10.69 8.84
C LYS A 116 -10.95 9.65 7.70
N SER A 117 -10.75 8.40 8.07
CA SER A 117 -10.51 7.27 7.20
C SER A 117 -11.81 6.51 7.04
N LYS A 118 -12.21 6.27 5.79
CA LYS A 118 -13.34 5.40 5.47
C LYS A 118 -12.81 4.00 5.19
N ILE A 119 -13.30 2.99 5.89
CA ILE A 119 -12.97 1.59 5.59
C ILE A 119 -13.70 1.22 4.30
N LEU A 120 -12.96 0.79 3.28
CA LEU A 120 -13.50 0.33 2.00
C LEU A 120 -13.63 -1.19 1.95
N TYR A 121 -12.73 -1.90 2.64
CA TYR A 121 -12.69 -3.35 2.69
C TYR A 121 -12.04 -3.81 4.00
N MET A 122 -12.52 -4.94 4.53
CA MET A 122 -11.92 -5.65 5.64
C MET A 122 -12.11 -7.15 5.41
N GLN A 123 -11.04 -7.93 5.52
CA GLN A 123 -11.07 -9.37 5.37
C GLN A 123 -11.81 -9.98 6.58
N GLU A 124 -12.91 -10.67 6.32
CA GLU A 124 -13.60 -11.48 7.33
C GLU A 124 -12.78 -12.75 7.63
N LYS A 125 -12.84 -13.22 8.89
CA LYS A 125 -12.11 -14.40 9.36
C LYS A 125 -12.93 -15.66 9.19
#